data_AF-A0A0S7XW16-F1
#
_entry.id   AF-A0A0S7XW16-F1
#
_cell.length_a   1.000
_cell.length_b   1.000
_cell.length_c   1.000
_cell.angle_alpha   90.00
_cell.angle_beta   90.00
_cell.angle_gamma   90.00
#
_symmetry.space_group_name_H-M   'P 1'
#
loop_
_entity.id
_entity.type
_entity.pdbx_description
1 polymer ?
#
loop_
_entity_poly.entity_id
_entity_poly.type
_entity_poly.pdbx_seq_one_letter_code
_entity_poly.pdbx_strand_id
1 'polypeptide(L)'
;MYPLIEVGDVVRVSRAEPSRVRIGDVVAFHNGQNVVIHRIIGKSWLKQQLIFCHRGDAGAASGKIPAKNLIGRVSVVKKKGKEISLDAPRYVIGNKILGWRLRLLDILVKMRPRSLGFILHLALKPIWKLCRRPLLWRP
;
A
#
# COMPACT_ATOMS: atom_id res chain seq x y z
N MET A 1 6.65 -3.28 -0.16
CA MET A 1 5.90 -2.52 0.86
C MET A 1 6.87 -2.12 1.98
N TYR A 2 7.97 -1.44 1.61
CA TYR A 2 9.03 -1.08 2.55
C TYR A 2 8.52 -0.01 3.54
N PRO A 3 8.89 -0.06 4.84
CA PRO A 3 9.82 -1.01 5.47
C PRO A 3 9.17 -2.30 5.99
N LEU A 4 7.84 -2.42 5.97
CA LEU A 4 7.14 -3.56 6.57
C LEU A 4 7.45 -4.88 5.83
N ILE A 5 7.45 -4.85 4.50
CA ILE A 5 7.74 -6.01 3.63
C ILE A 5 8.77 -5.59 2.57
N GLU A 6 9.88 -6.32 2.56
CA GLU A 6 11.00 -6.22 1.62
C GLU A 6 10.96 -7.33 0.57
N VAL A 7 11.75 -7.16 -0.50
CA VAL A 7 11.93 -8.22 -1.50
C VAL A 7 12.61 -9.41 -0.84
N GLY A 8 12.08 -10.61 -1.05
CA GLY A 8 12.55 -11.85 -0.43
C GLY A 8 11.80 -12.22 0.86
N ASP A 9 10.98 -11.33 1.42
CA ASP A 9 10.12 -11.67 2.55
C ASP A 9 8.98 -12.60 2.10
N VAL A 10 8.60 -13.53 2.97
CA VAL A 10 7.46 -14.42 2.75
C VAL A 10 6.26 -13.93 3.55
N VAL A 11 5.09 -13.84 2.93
CA VAL A 11 3.87 -13.37 3.58
C VAL A 11 2.82 -14.46 3.64
N ARG A 12 2.09 -14.52 4.76
CA ARG A 12 0.88 -15.33 4.87
C ARG A 12 -0.33 -14.45 4.59
N VAL A 13 -1.11 -14.85 3.60
CA VAL A 13 -2.37 -14.20 3.26
C VAL A 13 -3.51 -15.07 3.77
N SER A 14 -4.29 -14.53 4.70
CA SER A 14 -5.51 -15.15 5.19
C SER A 14 -6.69 -14.62 4.38
N ARG A 15 -7.60 -15.52 4.00
CA ARG A 15 -8.85 -15.13 3.33
C ARG A 15 -9.60 -14.13 4.22
N ALA A 16 -10.06 -13.05 3.62
CA ALA A 16 -10.77 -11.98 4.33
C ALA A 16 -12.02 -11.60 3.56
N GLU A 17 -13.12 -11.46 4.28
CA GLU A 17 -14.35 -10.91 3.72
C GLU A 17 -14.15 -9.42 3.42
N PRO A 18 -14.50 -8.92 2.21
CA PRO A 18 -14.32 -7.51 1.86
C PRO A 18 -14.91 -6.50 2.85
N SER A 19 -16.05 -6.84 3.46
CA SER A 19 -16.73 -6.05 4.49
C SER A 19 -15.85 -5.86 5.73
N ARG A 20 -15.10 -6.90 6.12
CA ARG A 20 -14.27 -6.95 7.34
C ARG A 20 -12.89 -6.32 7.22
N VAL A 21 -12.41 -6.07 6.00
CA VAL A 21 -11.15 -5.32 5.77
C VAL A 21 -11.27 -3.94 6.44
N ARG A 22 -10.21 -3.39 7.01
CA ARG A 22 -10.23 -2.08 7.69
C ARG A 22 -9.21 -1.12 7.08
N ILE A 23 -9.39 0.17 7.34
CA ILE A 23 -8.34 1.16 7.04
C ILE A 23 -7.13 0.82 7.91
N GLY A 24 -5.96 0.78 7.28
CA GLY A 24 -4.70 0.37 7.89
C GLY A 24 -4.32 -1.08 7.59
N ASP A 25 -5.26 -1.93 7.17
CA ASP A 25 -4.97 -3.32 6.82
C ASP A 25 -4.06 -3.40 5.60
N VAL A 26 -3.13 -4.36 5.62
CA VAL A 26 -2.32 -4.74 4.47
C VAL A 26 -3.01 -5.89 3.77
N VAL A 27 -3.31 -5.73 2.48
CA VAL A 27 -4.08 -6.70 1.71
C VAL A 27 -3.36 -7.09 0.43
N ALA A 28 -3.57 -8.32 0.00
CA ALA A 28 -3.20 -8.82 -1.32
C ALA A 28 -4.43 -8.78 -2.24
N PHE A 29 -4.27 -8.28 -3.46
CA PHE A 29 -5.32 -8.25 -4.47
C PHE A 29 -4.75 -8.45 -5.87
N HIS A 30 -5.62 -8.83 -6.80
CA HIS A 30 -5.25 -8.94 -8.21
C HIS A 30 -5.57 -7.62 -8.94
N ASN A 31 -4.56 -6.98 -9.56
CA ASN A 31 -4.78 -5.73 -10.30
C ASN A 31 -5.15 -5.93 -11.78
N GLY A 32 -5.34 -7.17 -12.22
CA GLY A 32 -5.60 -7.55 -13.60
C GLY A 32 -4.41 -8.26 -14.27
N GLN A 33 -3.19 -8.03 -13.79
CA GLN A 33 -1.97 -8.65 -14.32
C GLN A 33 -1.16 -9.36 -13.23
N ASN A 34 -1.08 -8.76 -12.05
CA ASN A 34 -0.20 -9.17 -10.98
C ASN A 34 -0.95 -9.22 -9.65
N VAL A 35 -0.41 -10.01 -8.73
CA VAL A 35 -0.76 -9.94 -7.30
C VAL A 35 0.01 -8.78 -6.68
N VAL A 36 -0.73 -7.85 -6.07
CA VAL A 36 -0.18 -6.64 -5.46
C VAL A 36 -0.54 -6.62 -3.98
N ILE A 37 0.43 -6.28 -3.14
CA ILE A 37 0.24 -6.09 -1.70
C ILE A 37 0.35 -4.61 -1.38
N HIS A 38 -0.73 -4.01 -0.90
CA HIS A 38 -0.74 -2.61 -0.46
C HIS A 38 -1.56 -2.43 0.82
N ARG A 39 -1.39 -1.27 1.46
CA ARG A 39 -2.19 -0.88 2.61
C ARG A 39 -3.47 -0.21 2.16
N ILE A 40 -4.58 -0.57 2.79
CA ILE A 40 -5.86 0.13 2.62
C ILE A 40 -5.80 1.45 3.37
N ILE A 41 -5.95 2.53 2.63
CA ILE A 41 -6.00 3.90 3.17
C ILE A 41 -7.40 4.50 3.13
N GLY A 42 -8.36 3.82 2.48
CA GLY A 42 -9.73 4.30 2.42
C GLY A 42 -10.68 3.28 1.81
N LYS A 43 -11.97 3.54 2.00
CA LYS A 43 -13.07 2.77 1.43
C LYS A 43 -14.10 3.73 0.87
N SER A 44 -14.73 3.35 -0.23
CA SER A 44 -15.83 4.09 -0.83
C SER A 44 -16.80 3.13 -1.52
N TRP A 45 -18.02 3.56 -1.74
CA TRP A 45 -19.00 2.83 -2.54
C TRP A 45 -19.18 3.54 -3.87
N LEU A 46 -19.16 2.79 -4.97
CA LEU A 46 -19.43 3.28 -6.30
C LEU A 46 -20.40 2.32 -6.99
N LYS A 47 -21.59 2.80 -7.38
CA LYS A 47 -22.63 1.96 -8.01
C LYS A 47 -22.87 0.65 -7.24
N GLN A 48 -23.04 0.75 -5.92
CA GLN A 48 -23.23 -0.39 -4.99
C GLN A 48 -22.04 -1.38 -4.91
N GLN A 49 -20.89 -1.05 -5.49
CA GLN A 49 -19.66 -1.84 -5.35
C GLN A 49 -18.73 -1.19 -4.34
N LEU A 50 -18.21 -2.00 -3.42
CA LEU A 50 -17.18 -1.57 -2.49
C LEU A 50 -15.86 -1.39 -3.25
N ILE A 51 -15.29 -0.20 -3.16
CA ILE A 51 -14.01 0.19 -3.74
C ILE A 51 -13.02 0.49 -2.63
N PHE A 52 -11.86 -0.16 -2.70
CA PHE A 52 -10.75 0.11 -1.80
C PHE A 52 -9.81 1.15 -2.40
N CYS A 53 -9.47 2.16 -1.61
CA CYS A 53 -8.33 3.04 -1.87
C CYS A 53 -7.11 2.43 -1.20
N HIS A 54 -6.07 2.14 -1.97
CA HIS A 54 -4.87 1.48 -1.49
C HIS A 54 -3.61 2.29 -1.84
N ARG A 55 -2.54 2.11 -1.06
CA ARG A 55 -1.26 2.78 -1.29
C ARG A 55 -0.11 1.91 -0.80
N GLY A 56 1.01 1.97 -1.51
CA GLY A 56 2.26 1.36 -1.05
C GLY A 56 2.89 2.17 0.08
N ASP A 57 3.45 1.52 1.10
CA ASP A 57 4.00 2.21 2.28
C ASP A 57 5.15 3.19 1.93
N ALA A 58 5.99 2.85 0.94
CA ALA A 58 7.05 3.72 0.42
C ALA A 58 6.62 4.54 -0.81
N GLY A 59 5.43 4.28 -1.37
CA GLY A 59 4.98 4.88 -2.62
C GLY A 59 4.23 6.20 -2.41
N ALA A 60 4.34 7.11 -3.39
CA ALA A 60 3.57 8.36 -3.37
C ALA A 60 2.13 8.20 -3.91
N ALA A 61 1.92 7.27 -4.85
CA ALA A 61 0.66 7.11 -5.55
C ALA A 61 -0.31 6.18 -4.81
N SER A 62 -1.56 6.61 -4.71
CA SER A 62 -2.69 5.75 -4.33
C SER A 62 -3.43 5.24 -5.56
N GLY A 63 -4.04 4.06 -5.43
CA GLY A 63 -4.90 3.46 -6.45
C GLY A 63 -6.28 3.15 -5.89
N LYS A 64 -7.21 2.84 -6.79
CA LYS A 64 -8.54 2.33 -6.47
C LYS A 64 -8.67 0.93 -7.05
N ILE A 65 -9.17 0.00 -6.24
CA ILE A 65 -9.43 -1.37 -6.68
C ILE A 65 -10.82 -1.84 -6.21
N PRO A 66 -11.61 -2.51 -7.06
CA PRO A 66 -12.84 -3.15 -6.64
C PRO A 66 -12.56 -4.21 -5.57
N ALA A 67 -13.40 -4.27 -4.54
CA ALA A 67 -13.19 -5.20 -3.44
C ALA A 67 -13.33 -6.67 -3.86
N LYS A 68 -13.99 -6.95 -4.99
CA LYS A 68 -14.06 -8.28 -5.62
C LYS A 68 -12.69 -8.83 -6.03
N ASN A 69 -11.69 -7.97 -6.20
CA ASN A 69 -10.34 -8.36 -6.58
C ASN A 69 -9.47 -8.74 -5.37
N LEU A 70 -10.03 -8.65 -4.15
CA LEU A 70 -9.34 -9.02 -2.92
C LEU A 70 -9.02 -10.51 -2.91
N ILE A 71 -7.74 -10.85 -2.70
CA ILE A 71 -7.29 -12.22 -2.44
C ILE A 71 -7.40 -12.51 -0.95
N GLY A 72 -6.93 -11.57 -0.12
CA GLY A 72 -7.04 -11.67 1.33
C GLY A 72 -6.22 -10.60 2.06
N ARG A 73 -6.19 -10.72 3.38
CA ARG A 73 -5.42 -9.85 4.28
C ARG A 73 -4.11 -10.51 4.65
N VAL A 74 -3.03 -9.74 4.66
CA VAL A 74 -1.75 -10.22 5.17
C VAL A 74 -1.85 -10.34 6.68
N SER A 75 -1.72 -11.55 7.20
CA SER A 75 -1.76 -11.85 8.64
C SER A 75 -0.36 -11.95 9.24
N VAL A 76 0.61 -12.42 8.45
CA VAL A 76 1.98 -12.65 8.90
C VAL A 76 2.98 -12.23 7.83
N VAL A 77 4.09 -11.63 8.27
CA VAL A 77 5.28 -11.38 7.45
C VAL A 77 6.48 -12.10 8.08
N LYS A 78 7.11 -13.01 7.33
CA LYS A 78 8.38 -13.64 7.71
C LYS A 78 9.52 -12.86 7.08
N LYS A 79 10.32 -12.23 7.93
CA LYS A 79 11.41 -11.32 7.54
C LYS A 79 12.69 -11.69 8.28
N LYS A 80 13.74 -12.03 7.54
CA LYS A 80 15.07 -12.40 8.09
C LYS A 80 14.99 -13.43 9.23
N GLY A 81 14.16 -14.47 9.04
CA GLY A 81 13.94 -15.52 10.04
C GLY A 81 13.02 -15.14 11.21
N LYS A 82 12.53 -13.89 11.30
CA LYS A 82 11.56 -13.46 12.32
C LYS A 82 10.16 -13.46 11.76
N GLU A 83 9.19 -13.90 12.56
CA GLU A 83 7.78 -13.90 12.21
C GLU A 83 7.07 -12.69 12.86
N ILE A 84 6.50 -11.82 12.02
CA ILE A 84 5.77 -10.64 12.45
C ILE A 84 4.28 -10.88 12.19
N SER A 85 3.53 -11.14 13.26
CA SER A 85 2.06 -11.21 13.18
C SER A 85 1.46 -9.81 13.15
N LEU A 86 0.75 -9.48 12.07
CA LEU A 86 0.00 -8.24 11.90
C LEU A 86 -1.33 -8.24 12.66
N ASP A 87 -1.73 -9.39 13.20
CA ASP A 87 -2.93 -9.56 14.03
C ASP A 87 -2.70 -9.21 15.49
N ALA A 88 -1.44 -9.10 15.93
CA ALA A 88 -1.15 -8.75 17.30
C ALA A 88 -1.62 -7.30 17.62
N PRO A 89 -2.24 -7.06 18.79
CA PRO A 89 -2.88 -5.78 19.13
C PRO A 89 -1.98 -4.55 18.92
N ARG A 90 -0.68 -4.66 19.25
CA ARG A 90 0.33 -3.60 19.04
C ARG A 90 0.44 -3.16 17.58
N TYR A 91 0.39 -4.10 16.64
CA TYR A 91 0.49 -3.80 15.21
C TYR A 91 -0.85 -3.33 14.66
N VAL A 92 -1.97 -3.82 15.17
CA VAL A 92 -3.30 -3.37 14.73
C VAL A 92 -3.48 -1.86 14.98
N ILE A 93 -3.10 -1.38 16.17
CA ILE A 93 -3.22 0.05 16.51
C ILE A 93 -2.26 0.89 15.67
N GLY A 94 -0.98 0.51 15.60
CA GLY A 94 0.02 1.23 14.80
C GLY A 94 -0.33 1.26 13.30
N ASN A 95 -0.82 0.15 12.75
CA ASN A 95 -1.24 0.04 11.36
C ASN A 95 -2.42 0.95 11.03
N LYS A 96 -3.38 1.11 11.95
CA LYS A 96 -4.49 2.06 11.80
C LYS A 96 -4.00 3.49 11.75
N ILE A 97 -3.13 3.89 12.70
CA ILE A 97 -2.57 5.25 12.76
C ILE A 97 -1.81 5.57 11.47
N LEU A 98 -0.95 4.66 11.02
CA LEU A 98 -0.21 4.81 9.77
C LEU A 98 -1.15 4.90 8.55
N GLY A 99 -2.20 4.07 8.50
CA GLY A 99 -3.22 4.12 7.46
C GLY A 99 -3.93 5.48 7.38
N TRP A 100 -4.33 6.03 8.53
CA TRP A 100 -4.94 7.36 8.61
C TRP A 100 -3.98 8.48 8.21
N ARG A 101 -2.72 8.42 8.64
CA ARG A 101 -1.69 9.37 8.21
C ARG A 101 -1.49 9.35 6.70
N LEU A 102 -1.38 8.16 6.10
CA LEU A 102 -1.25 8.01 4.65
C LEU A 102 -2.48 8.50 3.89
N ARG A 103 -3.68 8.30 4.45
CA ARG A 103 -4.93 8.87 3.90
C ARG A 103 -4.90 10.39 3.91
N LEU A 104 -4.51 11.00 5.04
CA LEU A 104 -4.45 12.45 5.17
C LEU A 104 -3.43 13.05 4.18
N LEU A 105 -2.25 12.42 4.05
CA LEU A 105 -1.27 12.80 3.03
C LEU A 105 -1.81 12.66 1.60
N ASP A 106 -2.56 11.59 1.29
CA ASP A 106 -3.17 11.41 -0.03
C ASP A 106 -4.19 12.50 -0.35
N ILE A 107 -5.02 12.87 0.63
CA ILE A 107 -5.99 13.96 0.50
C ILE A 107 -5.24 15.30 0.29
N LEU A 108 -4.23 15.60 1.10
CA LEU A 108 -3.44 16.84 0.97
C LEU A 108 -2.74 16.96 -0.38
N VAL A 109 -2.16 15.87 -0.89
CA VAL A 109 -1.53 15.84 -2.22
C VAL A 109 -2.55 16.07 -3.32
N LYS A 110 -3.77 15.51 -3.20
CA LYS A 110 -4.85 15.70 -4.18
C LYS A 110 -5.54 17.06 -4.08
N MET A 111 -5.55 17.68 -2.90
CA MET A 111 -6.09 19.03 -2.69
C MET A 111 -5.14 20.13 -3.17
N ARG A 112 -3.89 19.80 -3.53
CA ARG A 112 -2.94 20.80 -4.05
C ARG A 112 -3.36 21.29 -5.45
N PRO A 113 -3.45 22.60 -5.69
CA PRO A 113 -3.83 23.13 -7.01
C PRO A 113 -2.81 22.72 -8.08
N ARG A 114 -3.31 22.38 -9.27
CA ARG A 114 -2.55 21.86 -10.42
C ARG A 114 -1.34 22.72 -10.82
N SER A 115 -1.31 24.01 -10.45
CA SER A 115 -0.27 24.98 -10.83
C SER A 115 1.10 24.75 -10.17
N LEU A 116 1.19 24.06 -9.02
CA LEU A 116 2.47 23.85 -8.31
C LEU A 116 3.11 22.46 -8.54
N GLY A 117 2.45 21.57 -9.28
CA GLY A 117 2.93 20.19 -9.51
C GLY A 117 4.24 20.13 -10.30
N PHE A 118 4.47 21.09 -11.20
CA PHE A 118 5.62 21.11 -12.10
C PHE A 118 6.92 21.50 -11.38
N ILE A 119 6.85 22.47 -10.47
CA ILE A 119 8.01 23.02 -9.75
C ILE A 119 8.57 22.00 -8.73
N LEU A 120 7.70 21.26 -8.04
CA LEU A 120 8.13 20.25 -7.06
C LEU A 120 8.66 18.97 -7.73
N HIS A 121 8.15 18.63 -8.91
CA HIS A 121 8.67 17.50 -9.69
C HIS A 121 10.09 17.77 -10.18
N LEU A 122 10.43 19.03 -10.52
CA LEU A 122 11.82 19.44 -10.80
C LEU A 122 12.71 19.36 -9.55
N ALA A 123 12.23 19.81 -8.40
CA ALA A 123 13.01 19.86 -7.16
C ALA A 123 13.36 18.48 -6.58
N LEU A 124 12.54 17.44 -6.83
CA LEU A 124 12.75 16.08 -6.29
C LEU A 124 13.41 15.10 -7.27
N LYS A 125 13.70 15.52 -8.52
CA LYS A 125 14.49 14.73 -9.49
C LYS A 125 15.88 14.28 -9.00
N PRO A 126 16.66 15.04 -8.20
CA PRO A 126 17.98 14.59 -7.76
C PRO A 126 17.90 13.37 -6.83
N ILE A 127 16.85 13.29 -6.02
CA ILE A 127 16.64 12.17 -5.08
C ILE A 127 16.27 10.89 -5.84
N TRP A 128 15.56 11.01 -6.96
CA TRP A 128 15.23 9.87 -7.83
C TRP A 128 16.43 9.24 -8.56
N LYS A 129 17.50 10.02 -8.81
CA LYS A 129 18.75 9.49 -9.40
C LYS A 129 19.54 8.60 -8.44
N LEU A 130 19.45 8.82 -7.13
CA LEU A 130 20.16 7.99 -6.14
C LEU A 130 19.55 6.59 -5.97
N CYS A 131 18.25 6.42 -6.22
CA CYS A 131 17.56 5.13 -6.06
C CYS A 131 17.50 4.27 -7.33
N ARG A 132 17.96 4.76 -8.49
CA ARG A 132 18.14 3.96 -9.72
C ARG A 132 19.62 3.69 -9.97
N ARG A 133 20.24 2.82 -9.17
CA ARG A 133 21.34 2.00 -9.73
C ARG A 133 20.70 0.95 -10.64
N PRO A 134 21.01 0.91 -11.94
CA PRO A 134 20.46 -0.08 -12.84
C PRO A 134 21.17 -1.40 -12.55
N LEU A 135 20.49 -2.33 -11.87
CA LEU A 135 20.91 -3.73 -11.94
C LEU A 135 20.42 -4.24 -13.30
N LEU A 136 21.29 -4.11 -14.29
CA LEU A 136 21.23 -4.84 -15.55
C LEU A 136 21.02 -6.33 -15.23
N TRP A 137 19.97 -6.93 -15.78
CA TRP A 137 19.88 -8.37 -15.97
C TRP A 137 19.45 -8.65 -17.41
N ARG A 138 20.42 -9.18 -18.15
CA ARG A 138 20.31 -10.11 -19.28
C ARG A 138 21.28 -11.26 -18.98
N PRO A 139 21.15 -12.45 -19.58
CA PRO A 139 20.19 -12.84 -20.62
C PRO A 139 19.01 -13.67 -20.09
#